data_AF-A0A7V3I1V7-F1
#
_entry.id   AF-A0A7V3I1V7-F1
#
_cell.length_a   1.000
_cell.length_b   1.000
_cell.length_c   1.000
_cell.angle_alpha   90.00
_cell.angle_beta   90.00
_cell.angle_gamma   90.00
#
_symmetry.space_group_name_H-M   'P 1'
#
loop_
_entity.id
_entity.type
_entity.pdbx_description
1 polymer ?
#
loop_
_entity_poly.entity_id
_entity_poly.type
_entity_poly.pdbx_seq_one_letter_code
_entity_poly.pdbx_strand_id
1 'polypeptide(L)'
;GGYPVSMIGVPGQAIENTTPPNAAMLAFGCTEAGLAIALAPAVNRALRAGWVRRALSVANTNVMALYLWHMIPAVIVAVVAYPAGLLPQPVEGSAAWWLARLEWVVVLTVMTGAEMVVLGWQRRIFGAPLPTFGVRLPHRWGEAVTLAGAAMAVYSLEYLAADGFAPDGRFPWATAVVFAAGLILVMFRPADPRLSP
;
A
#
# COMPACT_ATOMS: atom_id res chain seq x y z
N GLY A 1 -36.01 2.94 -9.97
CA GLY A 1 -35.66 1.69 -9.27
C GLY A 1 -35.11 0.73 -10.29
N GLY A 2 -33.88 0.28 -10.11
CA GLY A 2 -33.12 -0.50 -11.11
C GLY A 2 -31.63 -0.60 -10.80
N TYR A 3 -31.13 0.22 -9.87
CA TYR A 3 -29.76 0.13 -9.36
C TYR A 3 -29.70 -0.67 -8.05
N PRO A 4 -28.72 -1.57 -7.88
CA PRO A 4 -28.49 -2.27 -6.62
C PRO A 4 -28.13 -1.29 -5.49
N VAL A 5 -28.44 -1.68 -4.25
CA VAL A 5 -28.13 -0.88 -3.05
C VAL A 5 -26.63 -0.86 -2.76
N SER A 6 -25.91 -1.94 -3.11
CA SER A 6 -24.46 -2.02 -2.90
C SER A 6 -23.71 -1.06 -3.83
N MET A 7 -22.88 -0.20 -3.26
CA MET A 7 -21.95 0.67 -4.00
C MET A 7 -20.57 0.02 -4.19
N ILE A 8 -20.44 -1.26 -3.88
CA ILE A 8 -19.25 -2.08 -4.17
C ILE A 8 -19.67 -3.34 -4.94
N GLY A 9 -18.74 -3.93 -5.67
CA GLY A 9 -18.96 -5.25 -6.27
C GLY A 9 -19.19 -6.29 -5.18
N VAL A 10 -20.22 -7.11 -5.33
CA VAL A 10 -20.59 -8.16 -4.38
C VAL A 10 -20.59 -9.47 -5.16
N PRO A 11 -19.67 -10.41 -4.84
CA PRO A 11 -19.60 -11.69 -5.53
C PRO A 11 -20.97 -12.37 -5.58
N GLY A 12 -21.46 -12.65 -6.79
CA GLY A 12 -22.77 -13.29 -7.04
C GLY A 12 -23.91 -12.34 -7.40
N GLN A 13 -23.72 -11.02 -7.42
CA GLN A 13 -24.71 -10.09 -7.99
C GLN A 13 -24.54 -9.96 -9.51
N ALA A 14 -25.65 -10.14 -10.24
CA ALA A 14 -25.65 -10.05 -11.71
C ALA A 14 -25.54 -8.61 -12.24
N ILE A 15 -25.87 -7.61 -11.41
CA ILE A 15 -25.79 -6.19 -11.73
C ILE A 15 -25.05 -5.52 -10.57
N GLU A 16 -23.96 -4.82 -10.89
CA GLU A 16 -23.15 -4.07 -9.92
C GLU A 16 -23.08 -2.60 -10.32
N ASN A 17 -22.96 -1.69 -9.35
CA ASN A 17 -22.81 -0.26 -9.62
C ASN A 17 -21.39 0.11 -10.11
N THR A 18 -20.43 -0.79 -9.95
CA THR A 18 -19.00 -0.59 -10.22
C THR A 18 -18.56 -0.99 -11.64
N THR A 19 -19.32 -1.86 -12.33
CA THR A 19 -18.87 -2.49 -13.58
C THR A 19 -20.02 -2.66 -14.58
N PRO A 20 -20.23 -1.72 -15.53
CA PRO A 20 -19.60 -0.40 -15.65
C PRO A 20 -20.14 0.61 -14.60
N PRO A 21 -19.38 1.66 -14.23
CA PRO A 21 -19.84 2.70 -13.31
C PRO A 21 -21.13 3.34 -13.82
N ASN A 22 -22.21 3.26 -13.04
CA ASN A 22 -23.50 3.79 -13.45
C ASN A 22 -23.84 5.13 -12.78
N ALA A 23 -25.01 5.68 -13.11
CA ALA A 23 -25.45 6.98 -12.61
C ALA A 23 -25.54 7.06 -11.07
N ALA A 24 -25.78 5.94 -10.39
CA ALA A 24 -25.80 5.90 -8.92
C ALA A 24 -24.38 6.11 -8.35
N MET A 25 -23.37 5.47 -8.94
CA MET A 25 -21.97 5.67 -8.56
C MET A 25 -21.49 7.11 -8.84
N LEU A 26 -21.90 7.68 -9.97
CA LEU A 26 -21.59 9.08 -10.31
C LEU A 26 -22.24 10.06 -9.31
N ALA A 27 -23.52 9.87 -9.00
CA ALA A 27 -24.21 10.71 -8.03
C ALA A 27 -23.61 10.59 -6.62
N PHE A 28 -23.22 9.38 -6.22
CA PHE A 28 -22.55 9.11 -4.96
C PHE A 28 -21.20 9.86 -4.88
N GLY A 29 -20.32 9.69 -5.87
CA GLY A 29 -19.02 10.39 -5.90
C GLY A 29 -19.16 11.91 -5.96
N CYS A 30 -20.13 12.44 -6.72
CA CYS A 30 -20.43 13.88 -6.73
C CYS A 30 -20.90 14.38 -5.36
N THR A 31 -21.70 13.58 -4.65
CA THR A 31 -22.18 13.91 -3.30
C THR A 31 -21.02 13.94 -2.30
N GLU A 32 -20.14 12.94 -2.33
CA GLU A 32 -18.94 12.89 -1.49
C GLU A 32 -18.01 14.08 -1.76
N ALA A 33 -17.78 14.42 -3.04
CA ALA A 33 -16.97 15.57 -3.43
C ALA A 33 -17.61 16.90 -2.98
N GLY A 34 -18.91 17.08 -3.19
CA GLY A 34 -19.65 18.26 -2.74
C GLY A 34 -19.61 18.43 -1.22
N LEU A 35 -19.80 17.34 -0.49
CA LEU A 35 -19.70 17.32 0.98
C LEU A 35 -18.28 17.67 1.44
N ALA A 36 -17.25 17.12 0.79
CA ALA A 36 -15.85 17.43 1.11
C ALA A 36 -15.53 18.92 0.89
N ILE A 37 -15.98 19.51 -0.23
CA ILE A 37 -15.81 20.94 -0.52
C ILE A 37 -16.56 21.79 0.50
N ALA A 38 -17.79 21.41 0.87
CA ALA A 38 -18.58 22.12 1.88
C ALA A 38 -17.96 22.08 3.28
N LEU A 39 -17.33 20.96 3.66
CA LEU A 39 -16.63 20.79 4.93
C LEU A 39 -15.24 21.45 4.96
N ALA A 40 -14.62 21.68 3.80
CA ALA A 40 -13.25 22.18 3.71
C ALA A 40 -12.99 23.46 4.54
N PRO A 41 -13.86 24.49 4.57
CA PRO A 41 -13.63 25.67 5.39
C PRO A 41 -13.63 25.39 6.89
N ALA A 42 -14.51 24.50 7.37
CA ALA A 42 -14.62 24.13 8.77
C ALA A 42 -13.39 23.31 9.20
N VAL A 43 -13.00 22.33 8.40
CA VAL A 43 -11.80 21.53 8.60
C VAL A 43 -10.55 22.43 8.59
N ASN A 44 -10.41 23.31 7.60
CA ASN A 44 -9.30 24.27 7.55
C ASN A 44 -9.23 25.17 8.77
N ARG A 45 -10.37 25.51 9.39
CA ARG A 45 -10.40 26.27 10.65
C ARG A 45 -9.94 25.43 11.83
N ALA A 46 -10.40 24.18 11.94
CA ALA A 46 -9.99 23.25 12.99
C ALA A 46 -8.48 22.92 12.92
N LEU A 47 -7.92 22.82 11.71
CA LEU A 47 -6.51 22.52 11.48
C LEU A 47 -5.56 23.73 11.65
N ARG A 48 -6.05 24.90 12.09
CA ARG A 48 -5.21 26.11 12.27
C ARG A 48 -4.24 26.01 13.45
N ALA A 49 -4.46 25.09 14.37
CA ALA A 49 -3.60 24.93 15.54
C ALA A 49 -2.15 24.57 15.11
N GLY A 50 -1.16 25.21 15.74
CA GLY A 50 0.25 25.08 15.34
C GLY A 50 0.82 23.65 15.47
N TRP A 51 0.29 22.82 16.39
CA TRP A 51 0.68 21.41 16.49
C TRP A 51 0.10 20.57 15.35
N VAL A 52 -1.13 20.86 14.90
CA VAL A 52 -1.77 20.17 13.78
C VAL A 52 -1.03 20.44 12.47
N ARG A 53 -0.64 21.70 12.22
CA ARG A 53 0.17 22.06 11.06
C ARG A 53 1.51 21.33 11.02
N ARG A 54 2.16 21.16 12.18
CA ARG A 54 3.40 20.38 12.29
C ARG A 54 3.17 18.91 11.99
N ALA A 55 2.14 18.31 12.58
CA ALA A 55 1.77 16.91 12.29
C ALA A 55 1.49 16.70 10.79
N LEU A 56 0.72 17.60 10.17
CA LEU A 56 0.44 17.57 8.73
C LEU A 56 1.69 17.73 7.88
N SER A 57 2.61 18.63 8.25
CA SER A 57 3.87 18.78 7.53
C SER A 57 4.70 17.49 7.58
N VAL A 58 4.79 16.85 8.75
CA VAL A 58 5.51 15.57 8.90
C VAL A 58 4.83 14.47 8.07
N ALA A 59 3.51 14.36 8.14
CA ALA A 59 2.75 13.40 7.35
C ALA A 59 2.94 13.64 5.85
N ASN A 60 2.91 14.89 5.39
CA ASN A 60 3.08 15.26 3.98
C ASN A 60 4.50 14.92 3.47
N THR A 61 5.54 15.24 4.23
CA THR A 61 6.92 14.86 3.88
C THR A 61 7.10 13.34 3.82
N ASN A 62 6.26 12.59 4.53
CA ASN A 62 6.28 11.13 4.56
C ASN A 62 5.12 10.48 3.80
N VAL A 63 4.36 11.22 2.98
CA VAL A 63 3.11 10.71 2.39
C VAL A 63 3.35 9.49 1.51
N MET A 64 4.48 9.46 0.79
CA MET A 64 4.87 8.33 -0.03
C MET A 64 5.18 7.09 0.83
N ALA A 65 5.85 7.27 1.97
CA ALA A 65 6.12 6.16 2.88
C ALA A 65 4.82 5.67 3.52
N LEU A 66 3.96 6.57 3.99
CA LEU A 66 2.65 6.20 4.53
C LEU A 66 1.82 5.45 3.49
N TYR A 67 1.76 5.93 2.25
CA TYR A 67 1.05 5.25 1.17
C TYR A 67 1.55 3.82 0.95
N LEU A 68 2.86 3.61 0.92
CA LEU A 68 3.44 2.28 0.70
C LEU A 68 3.28 1.34 1.90
N TRP A 69 3.29 1.87 3.12
CA TRP A 69 3.41 1.05 4.34
C TRP A 69 2.11 0.94 5.15
N HIS A 70 1.10 1.79 4.95
CA HIS A 70 -0.13 1.81 5.77
C HIS A 70 -0.91 0.50 5.82
N MET A 71 -0.74 -0.40 4.84
CA MET A 71 -1.38 -1.72 4.84
C MET A 71 -0.73 -2.70 5.84
N ILE A 72 0.54 -2.52 6.18
CA ILE A 72 1.25 -3.39 7.12
C ILE A 72 0.63 -3.32 8.53
N PRO A 73 0.35 -2.13 9.11
CA PRO A 73 -0.42 -1.99 10.34
C PRO A 73 -1.75 -2.76 10.32
N ALA A 74 -2.52 -2.64 9.23
CA ALA A 74 -3.80 -3.33 9.11
C ALA A 74 -3.63 -4.86 9.12
N VAL A 75 -2.61 -5.38 8.42
CA VAL A 75 -2.29 -6.81 8.40
C VAL A 75 -1.83 -7.30 9.77
N ILE A 76 -0.94 -6.56 10.45
CA ILE A 76 -0.46 -6.91 11.79
C ILE A 76 -1.63 -6.99 12.77
N VAL A 77 -2.50 -5.97 12.77
CA VAL A 77 -3.67 -5.94 13.65
C VAL A 77 -4.61 -7.09 13.31
N ALA A 78 -4.85 -7.38 12.03
CA ALA A 78 -5.69 -8.51 11.62
C ALA A 78 -5.13 -9.86 12.10
N VAL A 79 -3.83 -10.12 11.90
CA VAL A 79 -3.19 -11.38 12.30
C VAL A 79 -3.19 -11.58 13.82
N VAL A 80 -3.15 -10.50 14.61
CA VAL A 80 -3.19 -10.57 16.08
C VAL A 80 -4.63 -10.65 16.60
N ALA A 81 -5.51 -9.78 16.11
CA ALA A 81 -6.86 -9.62 16.64
C ALA A 81 -7.84 -10.70 16.16
N TYR A 82 -7.66 -11.23 14.94
CA TYR A 82 -8.56 -12.22 14.38
C TYR A 82 -8.51 -13.57 15.14
N PRO A 83 -7.33 -14.18 15.41
CA PRO A 83 -7.26 -15.40 16.22
C PRO A 83 -7.69 -15.19 17.67
N ALA A 84 -7.54 -13.97 18.20
CA ALA A 84 -7.97 -13.61 19.55
C ALA A 84 -9.49 -13.38 19.65
N GLY A 85 -10.23 -13.40 18.54
CA GLY A 85 -11.67 -13.12 18.51
C GLY A 85 -12.02 -11.67 18.85
N LEU A 86 -11.06 -10.75 18.76
CA LEU A 86 -11.19 -9.34 19.15
C LEU A 86 -11.77 -8.45 18.03
N LEU A 87 -12.34 -9.05 16.99
CA LEU A 87 -12.95 -8.34 15.87
C LEU A 87 -14.47 -8.58 15.87
N PRO A 88 -15.22 -7.99 16.82
CA PRO A 88 -16.67 -8.12 16.85
C PRO A 88 -17.26 -7.55 15.55
N GLN A 89 -18.31 -8.21 15.05
CA GLN A 89 -19.08 -7.77 13.88
C GLN A 89 -20.45 -7.25 14.35
N PRO A 90 -20.50 -6.06 14.98
CA PRO A 90 -21.76 -5.48 15.43
C PRO A 90 -22.66 -5.17 14.24
N VAL A 91 -23.98 -5.18 14.48
CA VAL A 91 -25.00 -4.88 13.47
C VAL A 91 -24.72 -3.53 12.83
N GLU A 92 -24.71 -3.50 11.49
CA GLU A 92 -24.44 -2.31 10.70
C GLU A 92 -25.40 -1.16 11.09
N GLY A 93 -24.86 0.06 11.17
CA GLY A 93 -25.63 1.24 11.56
C GLY A 93 -25.94 1.38 13.05
N SER A 94 -25.61 0.38 13.89
CA SER A 94 -25.75 0.48 15.35
C SER A 94 -24.69 1.41 15.99
N ALA A 95 -24.94 1.89 17.21
CA ALA A 95 -23.96 2.67 17.97
C ALA A 95 -22.67 1.87 18.24
N ALA A 96 -22.79 0.56 18.49
CA ALA A 96 -21.66 -0.35 18.67
C ALA A 96 -20.80 -0.44 17.40
N TRP A 97 -21.44 -0.42 16.22
CA TRP A 97 -20.73 -0.40 14.94
C TRP A 97 -19.93 0.89 14.73
N TRP A 98 -20.50 2.05 15.07
CA TRP A 98 -19.77 3.32 15.03
C TRP A 98 -18.61 3.38 16.01
N LEU A 99 -18.80 2.85 17.23
CA LEU A 99 -17.72 2.75 18.22
C LEU A 99 -16.60 1.84 17.73
N ALA A 100 -16.92 0.68 17.15
CA ALA A 100 -15.93 -0.23 16.58
C ALA A 100 -15.12 0.44 15.45
N ARG A 101 -15.75 1.28 14.62
CA ARG A 101 -15.04 2.06 13.58
C ARG A 101 -14.10 3.10 14.19
N LEU A 102 -14.54 3.80 15.24
CA LEU A 102 -13.69 4.79 15.92
C LEU A 102 -12.50 4.12 16.60
N GLU A 103 -12.72 3.01 17.31
CA GLU A 103 -11.67 2.17 17.89
C GLU A 103 -10.67 1.72 16.82
N TRP A 104 -11.17 1.23 15.68
CA TRP A 104 -10.33 0.81 14.56
C TRP A 104 -9.45 1.94 14.02
N VAL A 105 -10.02 3.14 13.84
CA VAL A 105 -9.27 4.33 13.39
C VAL A 105 -8.17 4.68 14.40
N VAL A 106 -8.46 4.60 15.71
CA VAL A 106 -7.46 4.87 16.75
C VAL A 106 -6.34 3.83 16.72
N VAL A 107 -6.66 2.54 16.68
CA VAL A 107 -5.67 1.44 16.64
C VAL A 107 -4.77 1.57 15.42
N LEU A 108 -5.35 1.77 14.23
CA LEU A 108 -4.59 1.94 12.99
C LEU A 108 -3.73 3.21 13.02
N THR A 109 -4.24 4.32 13.55
CA THR A 109 -3.47 5.57 13.67
C THR A 109 -2.24 5.37 14.56
N VAL A 110 -2.41 4.69 15.70
CA VAL A 110 -1.32 4.39 16.62
C VAL A 110 -0.29 3.46 15.99
N MET A 111 -0.74 2.37 15.35
CA MET A 111 0.15 1.41 14.70
C MET A 111 0.92 2.02 13.52
N THR A 112 0.23 2.77 12.64
CA THR A 112 0.89 3.50 11.55
C THR A 112 1.88 4.53 12.12
N GLY A 113 1.52 5.26 13.18
CA GLY A 113 2.43 6.18 13.84
C GLY A 113 3.71 5.49 14.35
N ALA A 114 3.56 4.33 14.99
CA ALA A 114 4.68 3.53 15.48
C ALA A 114 5.55 3.01 14.34
N GLU A 115 4.94 2.47 13.28
CA GLU A 115 5.64 2.04 12.07
C GLU A 115 6.46 3.18 11.44
N MET A 116 5.88 4.37 11.33
CA MET A 116 6.58 5.53 10.78
C MET A 116 7.79 5.94 11.61
N VAL A 117 7.73 5.80 12.95
CA VAL A 117 8.89 6.00 13.83
C VAL A 117 9.95 4.94 13.57
N VAL A 118 9.56 3.68 13.42
CA VAL A 118 10.48 2.57 13.09
C VAL A 118 11.14 2.79 11.73
N LEU A 119 10.39 3.15 10.69
CA LEU A 119 10.92 3.44 9.36
C LEU A 119 11.87 4.65 9.39
N GLY A 120 11.51 5.70 10.13
CA GLY A 120 12.38 6.86 10.33
C GLY A 120 13.70 6.50 11.01
N TRP A 121 13.64 5.62 12.02
CA TRP A 121 14.82 5.09 12.70
C TRP A 121 15.66 4.20 11.79
N GLN A 122 15.03 3.28 11.05
CA GLN A 122 15.70 2.41 10.08
C GLN A 122 16.41 3.22 8.99
N ARG A 123 15.79 4.27 8.44
CA ARG A 123 16.43 5.15 7.45
C ARG A 123 17.68 5.84 7.98
N ARG A 124 17.71 6.16 9.27
CA ARG A 124 18.91 6.75 9.91
C ARG A 124 20.04 5.75 10.06
N ILE A 125 19.73 4.46 10.21
CA ILE A 125 20.71 3.38 10.41
C ILE A 125 21.17 2.78 9.07
N PHE A 126 20.23 2.52 8.18
CA PHE A 126 20.42 1.87 6.88
C PHE A 126 20.41 2.86 5.72
N GLY A 127 20.68 4.14 5.97
CA GLY A 127 20.75 5.19 4.94
C GLY A 127 21.88 5.02 3.92
N ALA A 128 22.69 3.96 4.05
CA ALA A 128 23.65 3.58 3.03
C ALA A 128 22.90 3.11 1.78
N PRO A 129 23.28 3.59 0.57
CA PRO A 129 22.80 3.01 -0.68
C PRO A 129 22.97 1.49 -0.63
N LEU A 130 21.96 0.75 -1.11
CA LEU A 130 22.06 -0.71 -1.22
C LEU A 130 23.38 -1.07 -1.91
N PRO A 131 24.15 -2.05 -1.40
CA PRO A 131 25.44 -2.39 -1.95
C PRO A 131 25.26 -2.88 -3.39
N THR A 132 25.59 -2.02 -4.36
CA THR A 132 25.66 -2.40 -5.77
C THR A 132 27.00 -3.08 -6.02
N PHE A 133 26.97 -4.27 -6.61
CA PHE A 133 28.19 -4.96 -6.99
C PHE A 133 28.67 -4.39 -8.33
N GLY A 134 29.78 -3.64 -8.30
CA GLY A 134 30.43 -3.12 -9.49
C GLY A 134 31.10 -4.25 -10.26
N VAL A 135 30.42 -4.80 -11.25
CA VAL A 135 31.00 -5.81 -12.13
C VAL A 135 31.52 -5.13 -13.38
N ARG A 136 32.72 -5.51 -13.84
CA ARG A 136 33.28 -5.04 -15.11
C ARG A 136 32.57 -5.73 -16.27
N LEU A 137 31.31 -5.37 -16.50
CA LEU A 137 30.53 -5.79 -17.66
C LEU A 137 30.60 -4.72 -18.75
N PRO A 138 30.74 -5.09 -20.03
CA PRO A 138 30.54 -4.16 -21.13
C PRO A 138 29.12 -3.58 -21.05
N HIS A 139 28.96 -2.30 -21.41
CA HIS A 139 27.71 -1.55 -21.24
C HIS A 139 26.47 -2.29 -21.78
N ARG A 140 26.56 -2.87 -22.99
CA ARG A 140 25.48 -3.65 -23.63
C ARG A 140 25.04 -4.88 -22.82
N TRP A 141 25.99 -5.55 -22.16
CA TRP A 141 25.69 -6.70 -21.30
C TRP A 141 25.11 -6.27 -19.96
N GLY A 142 25.57 -5.14 -19.41
CA GLY A 142 24.98 -4.55 -18.19
C GLY A 142 23.51 -4.15 -18.39
N GLU A 143 23.18 -3.53 -19.52
CA GLU A 143 21.80 -3.21 -19.89
C GLU A 143 20.95 -4.48 -20.05
N ALA A 144 21.44 -5.47 -20.80
CA ALA A 144 20.71 -6.73 -21.01
C ALA A 144 20.45 -7.49 -19.70
N VAL A 145 21.44 -7.55 -18.81
CA VAL A 145 21.33 -8.18 -17.47
C VAL A 145 20.31 -7.45 -16.60
N THR A 146 20.34 -6.11 -16.62
CA THR A 146 19.37 -5.29 -15.85
C THR A 146 17.94 -5.50 -16.38
N LEU A 147 17.76 -5.50 -17.70
CA LEU A 147 16.46 -5.73 -18.34
C LEU A 147 15.93 -7.14 -18.08
N ALA A 148 16.79 -8.16 -18.17
CA ALA A 148 16.44 -9.53 -17.84
C ALA A 148 16.02 -9.68 -16.37
N GLY A 149 16.79 -9.09 -15.45
CA GLY A 149 16.47 -9.09 -14.03
C GLY A 149 15.15 -8.38 -13.72
N ALA A 150 14.91 -7.22 -14.34
CA ALA A 150 13.65 -6.49 -14.23
C ALA A 150 12.47 -7.31 -14.77
N ALA A 151 12.61 -7.94 -15.94
CA ALA A 151 11.57 -8.78 -16.52
C ALA A 151 11.25 -9.99 -15.63
N MET A 152 12.26 -10.64 -15.05
CA MET A 152 12.06 -11.74 -14.09
C MET A 152 11.30 -11.28 -12.84
N ALA A 153 11.64 -10.10 -12.30
CA ALA A 153 10.95 -9.53 -11.14
C ALA A 153 9.49 -9.17 -11.47
N VAL A 154 9.26 -8.52 -12.62
CA VAL A 154 7.91 -8.18 -13.11
C VAL A 154 7.06 -9.42 -13.30
N TYR A 155 7.57 -10.43 -14.01
CA TYR A 155 6.87 -11.70 -14.21
C TYR A 155 6.47 -12.36 -12.88
N SER A 156 7.40 -12.38 -11.92
CA SER A 156 7.13 -12.98 -10.61
C SER A 156 6.06 -12.23 -9.81
N LEU A 157 6.07 -10.89 -9.88
CA LEU A 157 5.06 -10.05 -9.25
C LEU A 157 3.70 -10.19 -9.92
N GLU A 158 3.67 -10.28 -11.26
CA GLU A 158 2.46 -10.51 -12.04
C GLU A 158 1.82 -11.86 -11.70
N TYR A 159 2.61 -12.93 -11.66
CA TYR A 159 2.15 -14.27 -11.27
C TYR A 159 1.54 -14.26 -9.85
N LEU A 160 2.24 -13.64 -8.89
CA LEU A 160 1.76 -13.56 -7.51
C LEU A 160 0.50 -12.71 -7.37
N ALA A 161 0.34 -11.69 -8.22
CA ALA A 161 -0.84 -10.85 -8.25
C ALA A 161 -2.04 -11.57 -8.89
N ALA A 162 -1.81 -12.41 -9.90
CA ALA A 162 -2.85 -13.17 -10.60
C ALA A 162 -3.32 -14.40 -9.81
N ASP A 163 -2.39 -15.21 -9.33
CA ASP A 163 -2.68 -16.52 -8.73
C ASP A 163 -2.57 -16.52 -7.19
N GLY A 164 -2.14 -15.41 -6.60
CA GLY A 164 -1.99 -15.23 -5.17
C GLY A 164 -0.73 -15.88 -4.59
N PHE A 165 -0.63 -15.87 -3.26
CA PHE A 165 0.57 -16.32 -2.53
C PHE A 165 0.65 -17.84 -2.29
N ALA A 166 -0.44 -18.56 -2.55
CA ALA A 166 -0.50 -20.01 -2.42
C ALA A 166 -1.44 -20.63 -3.46
N PRO A 167 -1.05 -20.63 -4.76
CA PRO A 167 -1.76 -21.37 -5.79
C PRO A 167 -1.84 -22.85 -5.34
N ASP A 168 -3.04 -23.42 -5.33
CA ASP A 168 -3.30 -24.79 -4.86
C ASP A 168 -2.94 -25.08 -3.38
N GLY A 169 -2.84 -24.03 -2.55
CA GLY A 169 -2.51 -24.15 -1.12
C GLY A 169 -1.03 -24.37 -0.82
N ARG A 170 -0.14 -24.21 -1.80
CA ARG A 170 1.31 -24.32 -1.62
C ARG A 170 2.02 -23.04 -2.04
N PHE A 171 3.05 -22.66 -1.31
CA PHE A 171 3.86 -21.50 -1.66
C PHE A 171 4.66 -21.75 -2.96
N PRO A 172 4.58 -20.86 -3.97
CA PRO A 172 5.22 -21.05 -5.27
C PRO A 172 6.73 -20.74 -5.21
N TRP A 173 7.51 -21.69 -4.67
CA TRP A 173 8.96 -21.55 -4.52
C TRP A 173 9.71 -21.24 -5.81
N ALA A 174 9.27 -21.79 -6.94
CA ALA A 174 9.87 -21.50 -8.24
C ALA A 174 9.78 -20.00 -8.58
N THR A 175 8.61 -19.39 -8.40
CA THR A 175 8.39 -17.95 -8.59
C THR A 175 9.24 -17.13 -7.62
N ALA A 176 9.36 -17.55 -6.36
CA ALA A 176 10.22 -16.88 -5.39
C ALA A 176 11.71 -16.92 -5.78
N VAL A 177 12.18 -18.05 -6.33
CA VAL A 177 13.57 -18.19 -6.84
C VAL A 177 13.79 -17.31 -8.07
N VAL A 178 12.85 -17.25 -9.00
CA VAL A 178 12.92 -16.38 -10.19
C VAL A 178 12.96 -14.91 -9.77
N PHE A 179 12.16 -14.51 -8.79
CA PHE A 179 12.18 -13.17 -8.22
C PHE A 179 13.54 -12.83 -7.59
N ALA A 180 14.07 -13.72 -6.75
CA ALA A 180 15.38 -13.53 -6.10
C ALA A 180 16.52 -13.44 -7.12
N ALA A 181 16.52 -14.29 -8.15
CA ALA A 181 17.48 -14.24 -9.24
C ALA A 181 17.37 -12.91 -10.02
N GLY A 182 16.14 -12.44 -10.30
CA GLY A 182 15.91 -11.16 -10.95
C GLY A 182 16.48 -9.98 -10.15
N LEU A 183 16.27 -9.96 -8.83
CA LEU A 183 16.87 -8.96 -7.94
C LEU A 183 18.40 -8.98 -7.97
N ILE A 184 19.00 -10.17 -7.95
CA ILE A 184 20.46 -10.33 -8.03
C ILE A 184 21.00 -9.76 -9.35
N LEU A 185 20.33 -10.02 -10.46
CA LEU A 185 20.73 -9.49 -11.77
C LEU A 185 20.67 -7.95 -11.82
N VAL A 186 19.63 -7.35 -11.24
CA VAL A 186 19.50 -5.88 -11.15
C VAL A 186 20.60 -5.24 -10.30
N MET A 187 21.14 -5.97 -9.31
CA MET A 187 22.23 -5.47 -8.46
C MET A 187 23.60 -5.39 -9.18
N PHE A 188 23.76 -6.01 -10.36
CA PHE A 188 24.99 -5.91 -11.15
C PHE A 188 24.97 -4.67 -12.06
N ARG A 189 25.73 -3.64 -11.70
CA ARG A 189 25.91 -2.45 -12.55
C ARG A 189 27.22 -2.50 -13.34
N PRO A 190 27.22 -2.09 -14.62
CA PRO A 190 28.45 -1.91 -15.37
C PRO A 190 29.30 -0.81 -14.71
N ALA A 191 30.54 -1.14 -14.35
CA ALA A 191 31.47 -0.17 -13.77
C ALA A 191 31.79 0.94 -14.81
N ASP A 192 31.53 2.19 -14.46
CA ASP A 192 31.80 3.34 -15.32
C ASP A 192 33.32 3.62 -15.33
N PRO A 193 34.05 3.52 -16.46
CA PRO A 193 35.50 3.69 -16.48
C PRO A 193 35.98 5.12 -16.16
N ARG A 194 35.07 6.09 -16.06
CA ARG A 194 35.40 7.53 -15.96
C ARG A 194 35.59 8.06 -14.54
N LEU A 195 35.52 7.20 -13.52
CA LEU A 195 35.65 7.58 -12.10
C LEU A 195 36.75 6.77 -11.37
N SER A 196 37.92 6.63 -11.98
CA SER A 196 39.14 6.29 -11.24
C SER A 196 39.99 7.55 -11.01
N PRO A 197 40.45 7.85 -9.79
CA PRO A 197 41.39 8.94 -9.53
C PRO A 197 42.75 8.70 -10.19
#